data_AF-A0A4Y2H5X0-F1
#
_entry.id   AF-A0A4Y2H5X0-F1
#
_cell.length_a   1.000
_cell.length_b   1.000
_cell.length_c   1.000
_cell.angle_alpha   90.00
_cell.angle_beta   90.00
_cell.angle_gamma   90.00
#
_symmetry.space_group_name_H-M   'P 1'
#
loop_
_entity.id
_entity.type
_entity.pdbx_description
1 polymer ?
#
loop_
_entity_poly.entity_id
_entity_poly.type
_entity_poly.pdbx_seq_one_letter_code
_entity_poly.pdbx_strand_id
1 'polypeptide(L)' 'MMATLHRFGKDVKIVHFLGNQKPWMFHYNRDTGNVDAPIGNAPLADFLKMWWRIFAERVSSSPSG' A
#
# COMPACT_ATOMS: atom_id res chain seq x y z
N MET A 1 2.74 11.02 -15.94
CA MET A 1 2.09 10.47 -14.73
C MET A 1 2.85 10.82 -13.44
N MET A 2 4.18 10.68 -13.40
CA MET A 2 4.98 10.95 -12.18
C MET A 2 4.98 12.41 -11.71
N ALA A 3 5.10 13.39 -12.62
CA ALA A 3 5.07 14.82 -12.26
C ALA A 3 3.74 15.27 -11.63
N THR A 4 2.63 14.71 -12.07
CA THR A 4 1.28 15.03 -11.57
C THR A 4 1.07 14.49 -10.16
N LEU A 5 1.50 13.25 -9.90
CA LEU A 5 1.41 12.66 -8.57
C LEU A 5 2.36 13.33 -7.58
N HIS A 6 3.55 13.74 -8.01
CA HIS A 6 4.44 14.49 -7.13
C HIS A 6 3.86 15.85 -6.71
N ARG A 7 3.13 16.54 -7.62
CA ARG A 7 2.54 17.86 -7.35
C ARG A 7 1.27 17.81 -6.51
N PHE A 8 0.40 16.82 -6.73
CA PHE A 8 -0.93 16.74 -6.12
C PHE A 8 -1.13 15.52 -5.21
N GLY A 9 -0.12 14.65 -5.07
CA GLY A 9 -0.21 13.39 -4.32
C GLY A 9 -0.48 13.58 -2.83
N LYS A 10 -0.05 14.71 -2.27
CA LYS A 10 -0.32 15.07 -0.87
C LYS A 10 -1.80 15.30 -0.57
N ASP A 11 -2.60 15.64 -1.59
CA ASP A 11 -4.03 15.96 -1.46
C ASP A 11 -4.93 14.74 -1.81
N VAL A 12 -4.32 13.57 -2.01
CA VAL A 12 -5.03 12.32 -2.33
C VAL A 12 -5.86 11.87 -1.12
N LYS A 13 -7.17 11.70 -1.36
CA LYS A 13 -8.12 11.19 -0.35
C LYS A 13 -8.51 9.73 -0.57
N ILE A 14 -8.54 9.30 -1.83
CA ILE A 14 -8.96 7.96 -2.24
C ILE A 14 -7.93 7.43 -3.23
N VAL A 15 -7.44 6.22 -2.98
CA VAL A 15 -6.52 5.49 -3.85
C VAL A 15 -7.27 4.34 -4.51
N HIS A 16 -7.17 4.20 -5.83
CA HIS A 16 -7.81 3.13 -6.58
C HIS A 16 -6.75 2.23 -7.27
N PHE A 17 -6.65 0.98 -6.82
CA PHE A 17 -5.78 -0.05 -7.41
C PHE A 17 -6.47 -0.72 -8.62
N LEU A 18 -6.39 -0.07 -9.79
CA LEU A 18 -7.07 -0.50 -11.02
C LEU A 18 -6.43 -1.72 -11.72
N GLY A 19 -5.12 -1.94 -11.54
CA GLY A 19 -4.41 -3.02 -12.22
C GLY A 19 -4.91 -4.43 -11.86
N ASN A 20 -4.46 -5.41 -12.64
CA ASN A 20 -4.74 -6.84 -12.40
C ASN A 20 -4.21 -7.27 -11.03
N GLN A 21 -3.09 -6.69 -10.59
CA GLN A 21 -2.51 -6.93 -9.27
C GLN A 21 -3.23 -6.09 -8.21
N LYS A 22 -3.83 -6.76 -7.22
CA LYS A 22 -4.53 -6.17 -6.08
C LYS A 22 -3.63 -6.15 -4.85
N PRO A 23 -3.86 -5.25 -3.88
CA PRO A 23 -2.97 -5.08 -2.73
C PRO A 23 -2.71 -6.36 -1.94
N TRP A 24 -3.73 -7.19 -1.74
CA TRP A 24 -3.63 -8.46 -1.01
C TRP A 24 -2.81 -9.55 -1.73
N MET A 25 -2.41 -9.34 -2.98
CA MET A 25 -1.58 -10.29 -3.72
C MET A 25 -0.08 -10.02 -3.59
N PHE A 26 0.32 -8.93 -2.91
CA PHE A 26 1.72 -8.61 -2.63
C PHE A 26 2.14 -9.19 -1.28
N HIS A 27 3.39 -9.64 -1.16
CA HIS A 27 3.93 -10.07 0.13
C HIS A 27 4.21 -8.87 1.03
N TYR A 28 3.76 -8.96 2.28
CA TYR A 28 3.96 -7.95 3.32
C TYR A 28 4.65 -8.58 4.53
N ASN A 29 5.82 -8.05 4.87
CA ASN A 29 6.55 -8.43 6.07
C ASN A 29 6.03 -7.59 7.24
N ARG A 30 5.30 -8.23 8.15
CA ARG A 30 4.68 -7.57 9.32
C ARG A 30 5.70 -7.01 10.31
N ASP A 31 6.84 -7.67 10.46
CA ASP A 31 7.87 -7.29 11.44
C ASP A 31 8.60 -6.01 11.00
N THR A 32 8.82 -5.85 9.70
CA THR A 32 9.53 -4.70 9.11
C THR A 32 8.62 -3.65 8.50
N GLY A 33 7.35 -3.95 8.29
CA GLY A 33 6.39 -3.09 7.59
C GLY A 33 6.66 -2.93 6.09
N ASN A 34 7.50 -3.78 5.51
CA ASN A 34 7.86 -3.72 4.09
C ASN A 34 6.92 -4.54 3.22
N VAL A 35 6.72 -4.07 1.98
CA VAL A 35 5.94 -4.75 0.94
C VAL A 35 6.84 -4.99 -0.27
N ASP A 36 6.72 -6.16 -0.88
CA ASP A 36 7.45 -6.54 -2.09
C ASP A 36 6.81 -5.88 -3.32
N ALA A 37 6.91 -4.55 -3.40
CA ALA A 37 6.39 -3.76 -4.52
C ALA A 37 7.31 -3.80 -5.75
N PRO A 38 6.76 -3.64 -6.97
CA PRO A 38 7.57 -3.56 -8.19
C PRO A 38 8.61 -2.43 -8.14
N ILE A 39 9.85 -2.75 -8.51
CA ILE A 39 10.97 -1.80 -8.56
C ILE A 39 10.65 -0.69 -9.58
N GLY A 40 10.93 0.56 -9.22
CA GLY A 40 10.77 1.72 -10.11
C GLY A 40 9.44 2.48 -9.96
N ASN A 41 8.58 2.10 -9.02
CA ASN A 41 7.34 2.84 -8.73
C ASN A 41 7.18 3.12 -7.23
N ALA A 42 7.99 4.07 -6.72
CA ALA A 42 7.98 4.45 -5.31
C ALA A 42 6.57 4.85 -4.79
N PRO A 43 5.75 5.65 -5.51
CA PRO A 43 4.43 5.99 -5.02
C PRO A 43 3.49 4.78 -4.88
N LEU A 44 3.58 3.80 -5.79
CA LEU A 44 2.83 2.55 -5.64
C LEU A 44 3.26 1.79 -4.39
N ALA A 45 4.56 1.71 -4.12
CA ALA A 45 5.08 1.06 -2.92
C ALA A 45 4.54 1.72 -1.64
N ASP A 46 4.51 3.05 -1.57
CA ASP A 46 4.01 3.78 -0.40
C ASP A 46 2.52 3.52 -0.16
N PHE A 47 1.70 3.56 -1.21
CA PHE A 47 0.27 3.25 -1.10
C PHE A 47 0.00 1.78 -0.75
N LEU A 48 0.81 0.84 -1.26
CA LEU A 48 0.73 -0.57 -0.89
C LEU A 48 1.10 -0.79 0.59
N LYS A 49 2.16 -0.16 1.08
CA LYS A 49 2.54 -0.19 2.50
C LYS A 49 1.42 0.34 3.38
N MET A 50 0.82 1.48 3.01
CA MET A 50 -0.31 2.06 3.75
C MET A 50 -1.52 1.13 3.80
N TRP A 51 -1.88 0.50 2.67
CA TRP A 51 -2.97 -0.46 2.61
C TRP A 51 -2.72 -1.66 3.52
N TRP A 52 -1.52 -2.25 3.45
CA TRP A 52 -1.15 -3.40 4.26
C TRP A 52 -1.10 -3.09 5.75
N ARG A 53 -0.60 -1.90 6.13
CA ARG A 53 -0.62 -1.45 7.52
C ARG A 53 -2.04 -1.40 8.08
N ILE A 54 -2.97 -0.78 7.34
CA ILE A 54 -4.39 -0.71 7.75
C ILE A 54 -4.99 -2.12 7.87
N PHE A 55 -4.76 -2.98 6.88
CA PHE A 55 -5.25 -4.36 6.91
C PHE A 55 -4.67 -5.13 8.12
N ALA A 56 -3.37 -4.99 8.37
CA ALA A 56 -2.68 -5.65 9.47
C ALA A 56 -3.26 -5.22 10.82
N GLU A 57 -3.40 -3.91 11.03
CA GLU A 57 -3.87 -3.29 12.29
C GLU A 57 -5.37 -3.46 12.56
N ARG A 58 -6.22 -3.50 11.52
CA ARG A 58 -7.68 -3.36 11.67
C ARG A 58 -8.49 -4.57 11.26
N VAL A 59 -7.93 -5.44 10.42
CA VAL A 59 -8.67 -6.58 9.84
C VAL A 59 -8.03 -7.90 10.25
N SER A 60 -6.71 -7.97 10.20
CA SER A 60 -5.97 -9.21 10.50
C SER A 60 -5.55 -9.34 11.97
N SER A 61 -5.67 -8.26 12.74
CA SER A 61 -5.58 -8.29 14.20
C SER A 61 -6.83 -8.99 14.73
N SER A 62 -6.84 -10.32 14.64
CA SER A 62 -7.67 -11.09 15.54
C SER A 62 -7.29 -10.65 16.96
N PRO A 63 -8.24 -10.18 17.79
CA PRO A 63 -7.97 -10.10 19.21
C PRO A 63 -7.68 -11.53 19.64
N SER A 64 -6.42 -11.83 19.92
CA SER A 64 -6.07 -13.03 20.67
C SER A 64 -6.96 -13.05 21.91
N GLY A 65 -7.82 -14.06 22.01
CA GLY A 65 -8.61 -14.33 23.21
C GLY A 65 -7.73 -14.58 24.44
#